data_AF-A0AA36XKF0-F1
#
_entry.id   AF-A0AA36XKF0-F1
#
_cell.length_a   1.000
_cell.length_b   1.000
_cell.length_c   1.000
_cell.angle_alpha   90.00
_cell.angle_beta   90.00
_cell.angle_gamma   90.00
#
_symmetry.space_group_name_H-M   'P 1'
#
loop_
_entity.id
_entity.type
_entity.pdbx_description
1 polymer ?
#
loop_
_entity_poly.entity_id
_entity_poly.type
_entity_poly.pdbx_seq_one_letter_code
_entity_poly.pdbx_strand_id
1 'polypeptide(L)'
;MGEWPISAQRKILGSADSYQLFDFKKYTSLSEKDKKIMQLQVIHQGMLDIASDYNWSREPLETAYQTCLMSDLTFKKQIKKRKLSHNRKQYLSLWAYCDLYHFKISWTVSDKKGEIVKQGTLLTEQPSYIDTWCSLNFRWIDDEHFIVESNYKGLISDTWEVDISNGAVLATCWF
;
A
#
# COMPACT_ATOMS: atom_id res chain seq x y z
N MET A 1 -19.71 44.32 2.00
CA MET A 1 -18.52 43.59 2.48
C MET A 1 -18.78 43.25 3.93
N GLY A 2 -19.03 41.99 4.23
CA GLY A 2 -19.11 41.49 5.60
C GLY A 2 -18.12 40.35 5.70
N GLU A 3 -17.01 40.57 6.38
CA GLU A 3 -16.07 39.51 6.74
C GLU A 3 -16.77 38.61 7.76
N TRP A 4 -17.00 37.35 7.38
CA TRP A 4 -17.40 36.32 8.32
C TRP A 4 -16.18 36.01 9.21
N PRO A 5 -16.28 36.11 10.54
CA PRO A 5 -15.19 35.66 11.39
C PRO A 5 -15.04 34.15 11.19
N ILE A 6 -13.90 33.73 10.65
CA ILE A 6 -13.48 32.33 10.64
C ILE A 6 -13.38 31.94 12.11
N SER A 7 -14.39 31.22 12.60
CA SER A 7 -14.45 30.75 13.98
C SER A 7 -13.17 29.99 14.28
N ALA A 8 -12.50 30.32 15.39
CA ALA A 8 -11.37 29.55 15.89
C ALA A 8 -11.78 28.06 15.96
N GLN A 9 -11.29 27.26 15.03
CA GLN A 9 -11.62 25.85 14.95
C GLN A 9 -11.21 25.21 16.27
N ARG A 10 -12.17 24.63 16.99
CA ARG A 10 -11.87 23.85 18.18
C ARG A 10 -10.95 22.71 17.75
N LYS A 11 -9.69 22.77 18.16
CA LYS A 11 -8.75 21.65 17.97
C LYS A 11 -9.29 20.46 18.75
N ILE A 12 -9.83 19.48 18.04
CA ILE A 12 -10.22 18.18 18.61
C ILE A 12 -8.94 17.36 18.73
N LEU A 13 -8.71 16.78 19.91
CA LEU A 13 -7.52 15.96 20.12
C LEU A 13 -7.58 14.73 19.20
N GLY A 14 -6.57 14.57 18.36
CA GLY A 14 -6.45 13.42 17.43
C GLY A 14 -7.08 13.63 16.05
N SER A 15 -7.67 14.79 15.77
CA SER A 15 -8.17 15.14 14.42
C SER A 15 -7.87 16.60 14.08
N ALA A 16 -7.63 16.87 12.80
CA ALA A 16 -7.41 18.20 12.27
C ALA A 16 -8.08 18.32 10.90
N ASP A 17 -8.59 19.50 10.60
CA ASP A 17 -9.26 19.80 9.33
C ASP A 17 -8.43 20.81 8.55
N SER A 18 -8.44 20.69 7.23
CA SER A 18 -7.90 21.69 6.32
C SER A 18 -8.83 21.85 5.11
N TYR A 19 -9.02 23.09 4.68
CA TYR A 19 -9.94 23.45 3.61
C TYR A 19 -9.13 23.90 2.40
N GLN A 20 -9.17 23.09 1.34
CA GLN A 20 -8.45 23.36 0.11
C GLN A 20 -9.41 23.79 -1.00
N LEU A 21 -9.02 24.79 -1.78
CA LEU A 21 -9.72 25.13 -3.01
C LEU A 21 -9.49 24.03 -4.05
N PHE A 22 -10.57 23.49 -4.62
CA PHE A 22 -10.52 22.42 -5.61
C PHE A 22 -11.22 22.85 -6.91
N ASP A 23 -10.47 22.92 -8.00
CA ASP A 23 -11.03 23.23 -9.32
C ASP A 23 -11.63 21.97 -9.97
N PHE A 24 -12.91 21.73 -9.68
CA PHE A 24 -13.65 20.59 -10.25
C PHE A 24 -13.76 20.67 -11.78
N LYS A 25 -13.85 21.88 -12.36
CA LYS A 25 -13.97 22.05 -13.80
C LYS A 25 -12.71 21.55 -14.50
N LYS A 26 -11.54 21.99 -14.02
CA LYS A 26 -10.25 21.48 -14.48
C LYS A 26 -10.13 19.97 -14.23
N TYR A 27 -10.45 19.51 -13.01
CA TYR A 27 -10.30 18.11 -12.64
C TYR A 27 -11.04 17.15 -13.59
N THR A 28 -12.28 17.47 -13.96
CA THR A 28 -13.09 16.61 -14.83
C THR A 28 -12.55 16.48 -16.26
N SER A 29 -11.73 17.42 -16.74
CA SER A 29 -11.13 17.38 -18.08
C SER A 29 -9.72 16.77 -18.12
N LEU A 30 -9.15 16.40 -16.98
CA LEU A 30 -7.81 15.82 -16.87
C LEU A 30 -7.77 14.33 -17.23
N SER A 31 -6.57 13.84 -17.55
CA SER A 31 -6.31 12.39 -17.63
C SER A 31 -6.42 11.74 -16.25
N GLU A 32 -6.61 10.41 -16.17
CA GLU A 32 -6.69 9.70 -14.89
C GLU A 32 -5.44 9.91 -14.02
N LYS A 33 -4.26 9.96 -14.64
CA LYS A 33 -3.01 10.25 -13.95
C LYS A 33 -2.97 11.67 -13.40
N ASP A 34 -3.32 12.66 -14.21
CA ASP A 34 -3.31 14.07 -13.79
C ASP A 34 -4.36 14.35 -12.72
N LYS A 35 -5.51 13.66 -12.77
CA LYS A 35 -6.50 13.67 -11.68
C LYS A 35 -5.88 13.20 -10.36
N LYS A 36 -5.10 12.12 -10.38
CA LYS A 36 -4.43 11.57 -9.19
C LYS A 36 -3.33 12.49 -8.67
N ILE A 37 -2.58 13.14 -9.55
CA ILE A 37 -1.61 14.17 -9.19
C ILE A 37 -2.32 15.36 -8.53
N MET A 38 -3.43 15.83 -9.09
CA MET A 38 -4.21 16.94 -8.53
C MET A 38 -4.80 16.58 -7.15
N GLN A 39 -5.27 15.34 -6.96
CA GLN A 39 -5.68 14.83 -5.65
C GLN A 39 -4.52 14.81 -4.64
N LEU A 40 -3.36 14.29 -5.06
CA LEU A 40 -2.16 14.24 -4.23
C LEU A 40 -1.71 15.63 -3.80
N GLN A 41 -1.72 16.61 -4.70
CA GLN A 41 -1.39 18.01 -4.41
C GLN A 41 -2.30 18.61 -3.32
N VAL A 42 -3.59 18.35 -3.41
CA VAL A 42 -4.59 18.84 -2.46
C VAL A 42 -4.39 18.19 -1.08
N ILE A 43 -4.15 16.87 -1.05
CA ILE A 43 -3.82 16.16 0.20
C ILE A 43 -2.53 16.72 0.81
N HIS A 44 -1.49 16.89 0.00
CA HIS A 44 -0.20 17.42 0.46
C HIS A 44 -0.34 18.84 1.04
N GLN A 45 -1.05 19.74 0.35
CA GLN A 45 -1.30 21.09 0.87
C GLN A 45 -2.10 21.06 2.18
N GLY A 46 -3.14 20.22 2.26
CA GLY A 46 -3.91 20.06 3.49
C GLY A 46 -3.06 19.57 4.66
N MET A 47 -2.16 18.62 4.43
CA MET A 47 -1.22 18.14 5.44
C MET A 47 -0.20 19.21 5.85
N LEU A 48 0.27 20.04 4.92
CA LEU A 48 1.19 21.15 5.21
C LEU A 48 0.53 22.27 6.02
N ASP A 49 -0.76 22.52 5.83
CA ASP A 49 -1.53 23.48 6.62
C ASP A 49 -1.69 22.96 8.06
N ILE A 50 -2.09 21.70 8.22
CA ILE A 50 -2.17 21.04 9.53
C ILE A 50 -0.81 21.05 10.23
N ALA A 51 0.28 20.73 9.52
CA ALA A 51 1.62 20.76 10.09
C ALA A 51 1.99 22.16 10.59
N SER A 52 1.62 23.22 9.86
CA SER A 52 1.82 24.60 10.31
C SER A 52 1.01 24.93 11.56
N ASP A 53 -0.27 24.55 11.62
CA ASP A 53 -1.15 24.81 12.76
C ASP A 53 -0.71 24.13 14.07
N TYR A 54 -0.02 22.99 13.95
CA TYR A 54 0.51 22.22 15.06
C TYR A 54 2.02 22.37 15.26
N ASN A 55 2.67 23.23 14.47
CA ASN A 55 4.12 23.46 14.48
C ASN A 55 4.94 22.17 14.33
N TRP A 56 4.48 21.26 13.46
CA TRP A 56 5.19 20.04 13.10
C TRP A 56 6.23 20.31 12.01
N SER A 57 7.25 19.44 11.94
CA SER A 57 8.17 19.48 10.82
C SER A 57 7.43 19.18 9.51
N ARG A 58 7.66 20.01 8.50
CA ARG A 58 7.14 19.82 7.14
C ARG A 58 7.99 18.86 6.30
N GLU A 59 9.24 18.64 6.69
CA GLU A 59 10.21 17.86 5.90
C GLU A 59 9.74 16.43 5.60
N PRO A 60 9.18 15.65 6.55
CA PRO A 60 8.65 14.32 6.25
C PRO A 60 7.50 14.32 5.23
N LEU A 61 6.64 15.35 5.28
CA LEU A 61 5.49 15.48 4.39
C LEU A 61 5.92 15.86 2.97
N GLU A 62 6.90 16.75 2.86
CA GLU A 62 7.51 17.12 1.58
C GLU A 62 8.22 15.93 0.94
N THR A 63 9.05 15.23 1.72
CA THR A 63 9.76 14.03 1.28
C THR A 63 8.79 12.95 0.79
N ALA A 64 7.66 12.74 1.50
CA ALA A 64 6.63 11.80 1.08
C ALA A 64 5.98 12.21 -0.26
N TYR A 65 5.61 13.48 -0.42
CA TYR A 65 5.02 14.00 -1.66
C TYR A 65 5.97 13.83 -2.86
N GLN A 66 7.23 14.23 -2.70
CA GLN A 66 8.25 14.07 -3.75
C GLN A 66 8.47 12.58 -4.09
N THR A 67 8.50 11.71 -3.09
CA THR A 67 8.63 10.26 -3.31
C THR A 67 7.48 9.70 -4.14
N CYS A 68 6.25 10.15 -3.90
CA CYS A 68 5.10 9.75 -4.72
C CYS A 68 5.25 10.17 -6.18
N LEU A 69 5.72 11.40 -6.44
CA LEU A 69 5.95 11.90 -7.80
C LEU A 69 7.09 11.15 -8.51
N MET A 70 8.22 10.95 -7.82
CA MET A 70 9.37 10.23 -8.37
C MET A 70 9.05 8.76 -8.67
N SER A 71 8.13 8.16 -7.90
CA SER A 71 7.70 6.77 -8.10
C SER A 71 6.60 6.64 -9.15
N ASP A 72 6.26 7.70 -9.86
CA ASP A 72 5.15 7.77 -10.81
C ASP A 72 3.80 7.31 -10.23
N LEU A 73 3.52 7.70 -8.98
CA LEU A 73 2.35 7.26 -8.20
C LEU A 73 2.25 5.74 -8.01
N THR A 74 3.35 5.01 -8.20
CA THR A 74 3.40 3.59 -7.91
C THR A 74 3.82 3.34 -6.47
N PHE A 75 3.20 2.33 -5.87
CA PHE A 75 3.56 1.80 -4.57
C PHE A 75 4.22 0.44 -4.76
N LYS A 76 5.36 0.22 -4.12
CA LYS A 76 6.01 -1.09 -4.06
C LYS A 76 6.61 -1.30 -2.67
N LYS A 77 6.25 -2.41 -2.02
CA LYS A 77 6.75 -2.70 -0.67
C LYS A 77 6.88 -4.20 -0.42
N GLN A 78 7.96 -4.60 0.26
CA GLN A 78 8.09 -5.96 0.76
C GLN A 78 7.15 -6.14 1.96
N ILE A 79 6.34 -7.18 1.92
CA ILE A 79 5.43 -7.52 3.02
C ILE A 79 6.22 -8.32 4.05
N LYS A 80 6.42 -7.72 5.23
CA LYS A 80 7.15 -8.30 6.36
C LYS A 80 8.57 -8.76 5.95
N LYS A 81 9.30 -9.36 6.88
CA LYS A 81 10.63 -9.89 6.60
C LYS A 81 10.51 -11.21 5.84
N ARG A 82 11.39 -11.44 4.87
CA ARG A 82 11.53 -12.73 4.17
C ARG A 82 11.69 -13.90 5.16
N LYS A 83 11.14 -15.06 4.82
CA LYS A 83 11.17 -16.27 5.66
C LYS A 83 12.04 -17.35 5.04
N LEU A 84 12.90 -17.96 5.86
CA LEU A 84 13.80 -19.02 5.44
C LEU A 84 13.03 -20.35 5.36
N SER A 85 13.28 -21.16 4.33
CA SER A 85 12.71 -22.50 4.16
C SER A 85 13.17 -23.48 5.25
N HIS A 86 12.50 -24.62 5.36
CA HIS A 86 12.80 -25.63 6.39
C HIS A 86 14.21 -26.21 6.23
N ASN A 87 14.61 -26.56 5.01
CA ASN A 87 15.99 -26.97 4.69
C ASN A 87 17.01 -25.84 4.73
N ARG A 88 16.56 -24.62 5.01
CA ARG A 88 17.37 -23.41 5.11
C ARG A 88 18.11 -23.03 3.83
N LYS A 89 17.68 -23.48 2.66
CA LYS A 89 18.34 -23.18 1.38
C LYS A 89 17.75 -21.99 0.64
N GLN A 90 16.51 -21.61 0.96
CA GLN A 90 15.75 -20.62 0.20
C GLN A 90 15.04 -19.61 1.09
N TYR A 91 14.73 -18.44 0.54
CA TYR A 91 13.95 -17.40 1.19
C TYR A 91 12.68 -17.11 0.41
N LEU A 92 11.55 -17.07 1.11
CA LEU A 92 10.27 -16.59 0.60
C LEU A 92 10.08 -15.12 0.94
N SER A 93 9.73 -14.31 -0.05
CA SER A 93 9.31 -12.92 0.12
C SER A 93 7.97 -12.69 -0.57
N LEU A 94 7.14 -11.87 0.06
CA LEU A 94 5.94 -11.31 -0.56
C LEU A 94 6.15 -9.83 -0.84
N TRP A 95 5.53 -9.35 -1.92
CA TRP A 95 5.61 -7.97 -2.38
C TRP A 95 4.22 -7.45 -2.70
N ALA A 96 3.91 -6.28 -2.19
CA ALA A 96 2.75 -5.49 -2.61
C ALA A 96 3.20 -4.50 -3.68
N TYR A 97 2.43 -4.44 -4.76
CA TYR A 97 2.58 -3.45 -5.82
C TYR A 97 1.22 -2.82 -6.08
N CYS A 98 1.17 -1.51 -6.24
CA CYS A 98 -0.03 -0.81 -6.69
C CYS A 98 0.35 0.25 -7.71
N ASP A 99 -0.34 0.27 -8.83
CA ASP A 99 -0.35 1.39 -9.77
C ASP A 99 -1.75 2.04 -9.82
N LEU A 100 -1.99 2.88 -10.82
CA LEU A 100 -3.28 3.57 -10.99
C LEU A 100 -4.45 2.64 -11.32
N TYR A 101 -4.18 1.42 -11.76
CA TYR A 101 -5.16 0.50 -12.35
C TYR A 101 -5.22 -0.85 -11.64
N HIS A 102 -4.12 -1.29 -11.02
CA HIS A 102 -3.99 -2.61 -10.44
C HIS A 102 -3.24 -2.58 -9.11
N PHE A 103 -3.79 -3.32 -8.16
CA PHE A 103 -3.09 -3.79 -6.98
C PHE A 103 -2.70 -5.25 -7.17
N LYS A 104 -1.46 -5.61 -6.83
CA LYS A 104 -0.91 -6.96 -7.00
C LYS A 104 -0.17 -7.38 -5.74
N ILE A 105 -0.41 -8.61 -5.30
CA ILE A 105 0.48 -9.30 -4.37
C ILE A 105 1.26 -10.35 -5.15
N SER A 106 2.58 -10.25 -5.13
CA SER A 106 3.46 -11.23 -5.75
C SER A 106 4.35 -11.90 -4.72
N TRP A 107 4.88 -13.05 -5.09
CA TRP A 107 5.79 -13.83 -4.27
C TRP A 107 7.05 -14.14 -5.06
N THR A 108 8.17 -14.23 -4.34
CA THR A 108 9.47 -14.61 -4.89
C THR A 108 10.14 -15.57 -3.93
N VAL A 109 10.72 -16.63 -4.47
CA VAL A 109 11.61 -17.54 -3.76
C VAL A 109 13.03 -17.33 -4.29
N SER A 110 13.94 -16.92 -3.41
CA SER A 110 15.34 -16.71 -3.75
C SER A 110 16.24 -17.72 -3.05
N ASP A 111 17.41 -17.99 -3.61
CA ASP A 111 18.45 -18.76 -2.92
C ASP A 111 19.13 -17.93 -1.80
N LYS A 112 20.16 -18.51 -1.17
CA LYS A 112 20.96 -17.80 -0.14
C LYS A 112 21.78 -16.62 -0.66
N LYS A 113 22.12 -16.62 -1.95
CA LYS A 113 22.86 -15.53 -2.61
C LYS A 113 21.93 -14.36 -2.97
N GLY A 114 20.62 -14.60 -2.97
CA GLY A 114 19.59 -13.62 -3.29
C GLY A 114 19.06 -13.75 -4.72
N GLU A 115 19.52 -14.75 -5.48
CA GLU A 115 19.06 -14.99 -6.84
C GLU A 115 17.63 -15.55 -6.81
N ILE A 116 16.73 -14.94 -7.58
CA ILE A 116 15.34 -15.39 -7.68
C ILE A 116 15.31 -16.70 -8.46
N VAL A 117 14.90 -17.78 -7.81
CA VAL A 117 14.77 -19.11 -8.41
C VAL A 117 13.35 -19.32 -8.94
N LYS A 118 12.36 -18.78 -8.23
CA LYS A 118 10.93 -18.89 -8.57
C LYS A 118 10.19 -17.62 -8.19
N GLN A 119 9.11 -17.31 -8.90
CA GLN A 119 8.24 -16.19 -8.61
C GLN A 119 6.85 -16.41 -9.18
N GLY A 120 5.87 -15.70 -8.64
CA GLY A 120 4.50 -15.75 -9.13
C GLY A 120 3.66 -14.60 -8.59
N THR A 121 2.40 -14.55 -9.06
CA THR A 121 1.40 -13.60 -8.57
C THR A 121 0.40 -14.36 -7.72
N LEU A 122 0.15 -13.86 -6.51
CA LEU A 122 -0.85 -14.42 -5.59
C LEU A 122 -2.25 -13.95 -5.98
N LEU A 123 -2.41 -12.64 -6.18
CA LEU A 123 -3.68 -12.01 -6.56
C LEU A 123 -3.43 -10.72 -7.35
N THR A 124 -4.43 -10.34 -8.14
CA THR A 124 -4.51 -9.04 -8.82
C THR A 124 -5.91 -8.50 -8.63
N GLU A 125 -6.02 -7.29 -8.09
CA GLU A 125 -7.27 -6.63 -7.72
C GLU A 125 -7.25 -5.16 -8.14
N GLN A 126 -8.36 -4.45 -7.90
CA GLN A 126 -8.42 -3.00 -8.08
C GLN A 126 -7.60 -2.25 -7.01
N PRO A 127 -7.11 -1.02 -7.29
CA PRO A 127 -6.28 -0.24 -6.37
C PRO A 127 -6.91 0.03 -4.99
N SER A 128 -8.23 0.02 -4.88
CA SER A 128 -8.96 0.20 -3.61
C SER A 128 -8.65 -0.87 -2.57
N TYR A 129 -8.11 -2.02 -2.98
CA TYR A 129 -7.71 -3.12 -2.10
C TYR A 129 -6.29 -2.97 -1.54
N ILE A 130 -5.63 -1.83 -1.74
CA ILE A 130 -4.23 -1.63 -1.33
C ILE A 130 -4.01 -1.96 0.16
N ASP A 131 -4.91 -1.62 1.06
CA ASP A 131 -4.72 -1.86 2.49
C ASP A 131 -4.65 -3.36 2.88
N THR A 132 -5.08 -4.26 1.99
CA THR A 132 -5.02 -5.70 2.20
C THR A 132 -3.59 -6.17 2.51
N TRP A 133 -2.54 -5.56 1.92
CA TRP A 133 -1.17 -6.03 2.14
C TRP A 133 -0.73 -5.96 3.62
N CYS A 134 -1.26 -5.00 4.39
CA CYS A 134 -0.94 -4.82 5.80
C CYS A 134 -1.37 -6.02 6.66
N SER A 135 -2.44 -6.70 6.23
CA SER A 135 -3.06 -7.83 6.95
C SER A 135 -2.37 -9.17 6.69
N LEU A 136 -1.55 -9.27 5.64
CA LEU A 136 -1.05 -10.54 5.14
C LEU A 136 0.05 -11.12 6.03
N ASN A 137 -0.12 -12.39 6.40
CA ASN A 137 0.91 -13.26 6.96
C ASN A 137 1.25 -14.36 5.96
N PHE A 138 2.44 -14.93 6.06
CA PHE A 138 2.82 -16.06 5.22
C PHE A 138 3.80 -16.95 5.97
N ARG A 139 3.83 -18.25 5.66
CA ARG A 139 4.80 -19.20 6.24
C ARG A 139 5.02 -20.36 5.29
N TRP A 140 6.19 -20.96 5.36
CA TRP A 140 6.47 -22.24 4.71
C TRP A 140 5.62 -23.34 5.35
N ILE A 141 5.11 -24.27 4.53
CA ILE A 141 4.52 -25.53 4.98
C ILE A 141 5.62 -26.60 4.95
N ASP A 142 6.34 -26.67 3.83
CA ASP A 142 7.53 -27.50 3.65
C ASP A 142 8.59 -26.72 2.83
N ASP A 143 9.38 -27.38 1.97
CA ASP A 143 10.39 -26.72 1.14
C ASP A 143 9.89 -26.35 -0.27
N GLU A 144 8.70 -26.79 -0.66
CA GLU A 144 8.08 -26.60 -1.98
C GLU A 144 6.72 -25.88 -1.88
N HIS A 145 6.13 -25.82 -0.69
CA HIS A 145 4.83 -25.22 -0.43
C HIS A 145 4.89 -24.12 0.63
N PHE A 146 4.11 -23.07 0.43
CA PHE A 146 3.87 -22.06 1.45
C PHE A 146 2.42 -21.61 1.47
N ILE A 147 2.02 -21.04 2.60
CA ILE A 147 0.69 -20.47 2.79
C ILE A 147 0.79 -18.96 2.97
N VAL A 148 -0.22 -18.25 2.47
CA VAL A 148 -0.48 -16.84 2.73
C VAL A 148 -1.87 -16.74 3.36
N GLU A 149 -1.97 -15.99 4.45
CA GLU A 149 -3.20 -15.83 5.23
C GLU A 149 -3.49 -14.32 5.35
N SER A 150 -4.71 -13.88 5.07
CA SER A 150 -5.17 -12.53 5.41
C SER A 150 -5.88 -12.55 6.75
N ASN A 151 -5.46 -11.66 7.66
CA ASN A 151 -6.08 -11.52 8.98
C ASN A 151 -6.88 -10.22 9.06
N TYR A 152 -8.21 -10.32 9.17
CA TYR A 152 -9.07 -9.18 9.46
C TYR A 152 -9.61 -9.29 10.89
N LYS A 153 -9.30 -8.30 11.74
CA LYS A 153 -9.75 -8.25 13.15
C LYS A 153 -9.51 -9.55 13.96
N GLY A 154 -8.43 -10.25 13.67
CA GLY A 154 -8.06 -11.49 14.38
C GLY A 154 -8.71 -12.76 13.84
N LEU A 155 -9.51 -12.67 12.78
CA LEU A 155 -10.02 -13.83 12.03
C LEU A 155 -9.24 -13.95 10.72
N ILE A 156 -8.90 -15.19 10.35
CA ILE A 156 -8.36 -15.50 9.02
C ILE A 156 -9.54 -15.35 8.06
N SER A 157 -9.47 -14.38 7.14
CA SER A 157 -10.51 -14.17 6.14
C SER A 157 -10.25 -14.99 4.89
N ASP A 158 -8.99 -15.09 4.49
CA ASP A 158 -8.59 -15.73 3.24
C ASP A 158 -7.29 -16.49 3.43
N THR A 159 -7.20 -17.63 2.75
CA THR A 159 -6.01 -18.48 2.76
C THR A 159 -5.67 -18.92 1.35
N TRP A 160 -4.41 -18.75 0.98
CA TRP A 160 -3.85 -19.21 -0.27
C TRP A 160 -2.71 -20.16 0.01
N GLU A 161 -2.78 -21.36 -0.54
CA GLU A 161 -1.67 -22.30 -0.58
C GLU A 161 -1.00 -22.19 -1.95
N VAL A 162 0.33 -22.15 -1.96
CA VAL A 162 1.11 -22.00 -3.18
C VAL A 162 2.13 -23.12 -3.28
N ASP A 163 2.03 -23.87 -4.37
CA ASP A 163 3.03 -24.83 -4.81
C ASP A 163 4.05 -24.12 -5.72
N ILE A 164 5.30 -24.07 -5.28
CA ILE A 164 6.37 -23.35 -5.97
C ILE A 164 6.84 -24.10 -7.23
N SER A 165 6.62 -25.41 -7.31
CA SER A 165 7.10 -26.26 -8.40
C SER A 165 6.42 -25.88 -9.73
N ASN A 166 5.11 -25.69 -9.68
CA ASN A 166 4.24 -25.34 -10.81
C ASN A 166 3.72 -23.88 -10.75
N GLY A 167 3.94 -23.17 -9.65
CA GLY A 167 3.46 -21.80 -9.45
C GLY A 167 1.95 -21.71 -9.27
N ALA A 168 1.28 -22.84 -9.02
CA ALA A 168 -0.16 -22.91 -8.84
C ALA A 168 -0.54 -22.30 -7.48
N VAL A 169 -1.53 -21.42 -7.52
CA VAL A 169 -2.15 -20.85 -6.32
C VAL A 169 -3.46 -21.58 -6.11
N LEU A 170 -3.52 -22.39 -5.05
CA LEU A 170 -4.74 -23.03 -4.58
C LEU A 170 -5.35 -22.11 -3.52
N ALA A 171 -6.36 -21.33 -3.91
CA ALA A 171 -7.13 -20.55 -2.95
C ALA A 171 -8.04 -21.49 -2.16
N THR A 172 -7.89 -21.51 -0.83
CA THR A 172 -8.78 -22.22 0.07
C THR A 172 -9.57 -21.20 0.87
N CYS A 173 -10.68 -20.72 0.31
CA CYS A 173 -11.67 -19.96 1.08
C CYS A 173 -12.38 -20.93 2.03
N TRP A 174 -12.25 -20.73 3.34
CA TRP A 174 -13.07 -21.41 4.33
C TRP A 174 -13.62 -20.38 5.32
N PHE A 175 -14.94 -20.22 5.23
CA PHE A 175 -15.90 -19.56 6.13
C PHE A 175 -16.19 -18.07 5.95
#